data_AF-A0A9P0CYK6-F1
#
_entry.id   AF-A0A9P0CYK6-F1
#
_cell.length_a   1.000
_cell.length_b   1.000
_cell.length_c   1.000
_cell.angle_alpha   90.00
_cell.angle_beta   90.00
_cell.angle_gamma   90.00
#
_symmetry.space_group_name_H-M   'P 1'
#
loop_
_entity.id
_entity.type
_entity.pdbx_description
1 polymer ?
#
loop_
_entity_poly.entity_id
_entity_poly.type
_entity_poly.pdbx_seq_one_letter_code
_entity_poly.pdbx_strand_id
1 'polypeptide(L)'
;MVIKDRNVSYEGLQRKLKQKVTRDKVSHGENNKKTKAGDLLVEKENENIIEALKEEVMKHIGGAEVKLLKGNIAVVHIYDMDAVTTKEELVQAVEIQTGSGSVVIRPMRPMAESWQAATLEMAENLAKKIVKAQKIRVGWTSCRVKKRVDINRCFTCDSLR
;
A
#
# COMPACT_ATOMS: atom_id res chain seq x y z
N MET A 1 10.40 -3.23 3.89
CA MET A 1 11.22 -4.43 4.17
C MET A 1 12.03 -4.21 5.44
N VAL A 2 12.07 -5.17 6.35
CA VAL A 2 12.92 -5.14 7.56
C VAL A 2 14.04 -6.17 7.39
N ILE A 3 15.28 -5.75 7.58
CA ILE A 3 16.46 -6.61 7.58
C ILE A 3 16.93 -6.77 9.02
N LYS A 4 17.01 -8.00 9.51
CA LYS A 4 17.52 -8.35 10.84
C LYS A 4 18.78 -9.19 10.72
N ASP A 5 19.80 -8.85 11.48
CA ASP A 5 21.00 -9.68 11.69
C ASP A 5 21.26 -9.72 13.20
N ARG A 6 21.26 -10.92 13.79
CA ARG A 6 21.38 -11.10 15.25
C ARG A 6 22.76 -10.73 15.78
N ASN A 7 23.78 -10.63 14.91
CA ASN A 7 25.17 -10.44 15.30
C ASN A 7 25.71 -9.04 15.00
N VAL A 8 24.91 -8.13 14.43
CA VAL A 8 25.42 -6.85 13.92
C VAL A 8 24.53 -5.67 14.32
N SER A 9 25.14 -4.64 14.89
CA SER A 9 24.52 -3.33 15.14
C SER A 9 23.98 -2.71 13.84
N TYR A 10 22.93 -1.89 13.97
CA TYR A 10 22.35 -1.08 12.89
C TYR A 10 23.39 -0.42 11.97
N GLU A 11 24.43 0.19 12.54
CA GLU A 11 25.48 0.88 11.77
C GLU A 11 26.37 -0.10 11.00
N GLY A 12 26.63 -1.27 11.59
CA GLY A 12 27.35 -2.35 10.93
C GLY A 12 26.54 -2.95 9.77
N LEU A 13 25.23 -3.08 9.94
CA LEU A 13 24.31 -3.51 8.87
C LEU A 13 24.27 -2.48 7.74
N GLN A 14 24.19 -1.20 8.05
CA GLN A 14 24.26 -0.13 7.06
C GLN A 14 25.59 -0.10 6.30
N ARG A 15 26.73 -0.28 6.99
CA ARG A 15 28.04 -0.35 6.33
C ARG A 15 28.14 -1.56 5.41
N LYS A 16 27.68 -2.74 5.85
CA LYS A 16 27.65 -3.96 5.02
C LYS A 16 26.75 -3.79 3.79
N LEU A 17 25.59 -3.17 3.94
CA LEU A 17 24.68 -2.89 2.83
C LEU A 17 25.28 -1.88 1.84
N LYS A 18 25.89 -0.80 2.33
CA LYS A 18 26.58 0.20 1.47
C LYS A 18 27.76 -0.38 0.71
N GLN A 19 28.47 -1.37 1.28
CA GLN A 19 29.62 -2.01 0.64
C GLN A 19 29.24 -3.10 -0.35
N LYS A 20 28.14 -3.84 -0.10
CA LYS A 20 27.81 -5.05 -0.85
C LYS A 20 26.61 -4.92 -1.80
N VAL A 21 25.76 -3.91 -1.63
CA VAL A 21 24.58 -3.72 -2.50
C VAL A 21 24.87 -2.63 -3.53
N THR A 22 24.70 -2.98 -4.80
CA THR A 22 24.98 -2.11 -5.95
C THR A 22 24.08 -0.87 -5.93
N ARG A 23 24.71 0.31 -6.08
CA ARG A 23 24.10 1.64 -5.99
C ARG A 23 22.97 1.86 -7.03
N ASP A 24 22.97 1.11 -8.12
CA ASP A 24 22.02 1.23 -9.23
C ASP A 24 20.59 0.74 -8.92
N LYS A 25 20.42 -0.22 -7.98
CA LYS A 25 19.06 -0.67 -7.55
C LYS A 25 18.50 0.16 -6.40
N VAL A 26 19.35 0.97 -5.77
CA VAL A 26 19.05 1.86 -4.66
C VAL A 26 18.72 3.23 -5.25
N SER A 27 17.54 3.37 -5.84
CA SER A 27 17.09 4.66 -6.39
C SER A 27 17.16 5.77 -5.32
N HIS A 28 17.69 6.93 -5.70
CA HIS A 28 17.85 8.11 -4.86
C HIS A 28 16.50 8.46 -4.18
N GLY A 29 16.43 8.37 -2.84
CA GLY A 29 15.21 8.66 -2.07
C GLY A 29 14.86 7.65 -0.98
N GLU A 30 15.77 6.75 -0.58
CA GLU A 30 15.48 5.73 0.43
C GLU A 30 15.40 6.29 1.85
N ASN A 31 14.21 6.16 2.46
CA ASN A 31 14.03 6.38 3.88
C ASN A 31 14.48 5.14 4.66
N ASN A 32 15.79 5.05 4.92
CA ASN A 32 16.38 4.05 5.80
C ASN A 32 16.12 4.44 7.25
N LYS A 33 15.26 3.69 7.95
CA LYS A 33 14.89 3.97 9.35
C LYS A 33 15.41 2.86 10.27
N LYS A 34 15.81 3.26 11.48
CA LYS A 34 16.09 2.33 12.58
C LYS A 34 14.78 1.92 13.25
N THR A 35 14.52 0.62 13.37
CA THR A 35 13.40 0.14 14.18
C THR A 35 13.73 0.24 15.68
N LYS A 36 12.73 0.21 16.57
CA LYS A 36 12.95 0.22 18.03
C LYS A 36 13.84 -0.94 18.52
N ALA A 37 13.87 -2.05 17.77
CA ALA A 37 14.71 -3.22 18.05
C ALA A 37 16.15 -3.10 17.51
N GLY A 38 16.48 -2.00 16.81
CA GLY A 38 17.78 -1.81 16.18
C GLY A 38 17.92 -2.40 14.78
N ASP A 39 16.83 -2.91 14.20
CA ASP A 39 16.80 -3.45 12.83
C ASP A 39 16.78 -2.32 11.79
N LEU A 40 17.13 -2.65 10.54
CA LEU A 40 17.06 -1.71 9.43
C LEU A 40 15.75 -1.87 8.66
N LEU A 41 14.97 -0.80 8.57
CA LEU A 41 13.77 -0.70 7.74
C LEU A 41 14.10 0.05 6.45
N VAL A 42 13.82 -0.60 5.33
CA VAL A 42 13.91 -0.04 3.97
C VAL A 42 12.50 0.07 3.41
N GLU A 43 12.05 1.29 3.11
CA GLU A 43 10.77 1.58 2.48
C GLU A 43 10.98 1.81 0.97
N LYS A 44 10.24 1.08 0.13
CA LYS A 44 10.19 1.24 -1.33
C LYS A 44 8.74 1.12 -1.80
N GLU A 45 8.41 1.81 -2.89
CA GLU A 45 7.07 1.79 -3.48
C GLU A 45 6.87 0.62 -4.46
N ASN A 46 7.93 0.13 -5.08
CA ASN A 46 7.85 -0.93 -6.11
C ASN A 46 8.15 -2.32 -5.55
N GLU A 47 7.20 -3.25 -5.66
CA GLU A 47 7.33 -4.63 -5.19
C GLU A 47 8.47 -5.39 -5.88
N ASN A 48 8.64 -5.23 -7.21
CA ASN A 48 9.72 -5.88 -7.96
C ASN A 48 11.13 -5.48 -7.46
N ILE A 49 11.29 -4.21 -7.05
CA ILE A 49 12.57 -3.71 -6.50
C ILE A 49 12.80 -4.30 -5.10
N ILE A 50 11.74 -4.43 -4.30
CA ILE A 50 11.80 -5.03 -2.97
C ILE A 50 12.22 -6.50 -3.05
N GLU A 51 11.70 -7.26 -4.01
CA GLU A 51 12.05 -8.66 -4.22
C GLU A 51 13.50 -8.82 -4.70
N ALA A 52 13.91 -8.02 -5.68
CA ALA A 52 15.30 -8.03 -6.15
C ALA A 52 16.30 -7.64 -5.04
N LEU A 53 15.95 -6.67 -4.18
CA LEU A 53 16.76 -6.30 -3.02
C LEU A 53 16.80 -7.41 -1.98
N LYS A 54 15.68 -8.11 -1.74
CA LYS A 54 15.63 -9.25 -0.81
C LYS A 54 16.60 -10.35 -1.23
N GLU A 55 16.61 -10.72 -2.51
CA GLU A 55 17.52 -11.74 -3.03
C GLU A 55 18.99 -11.34 -2.88
N GLU A 56 19.33 -10.09 -3.21
CA GLU A 56 20.68 -9.55 -3.08
C GLU A 56 21.15 -9.56 -1.62
N VAL A 57 20.28 -9.12 -0.70
CA VAL A 57 20.56 -9.10 0.74
C VAL A 57 20.74 -10.51 1.28
N MET A 58 19.91 -11.48 0.88
CA MET A 58 20.07 -12.88 1.29
C MET A 58 21.36 -13.51 0.74
N LYS A 59 21.76 -13.16 -0.49
CA LYS A 59 23.02 -13.65 -1.09
C LYS A 59 24.26 -13.07 -0.42
N HIS A 60 24.25 -11.77 -0.10
CA HIS A 60 25.44 -11.06 0.38
C HIS A 60 25.58 -10.97 1.90
N ILE A 61 24.47 -11.13 2.63
CA ILE A 61 24.42 -11.11 4.10
C ILE A 61 23.90 -12.46 4.58
N GLY A 62 24.80 -13.46 4.58
CA GLY A 62 24.54 -14.75 5.18
C GLY A 62 24.15 -14.59 6.66
N GLY A 63 22.96 -15.07 7.02
CA GLY A 63 22.41 -14.98 8.38
C GLY A 63 21.41 -13.83 8.62
N ALA A 64 21.13 -12.99 7.62
CA ALA A 64 20.10 -11.97 7.75
C ALA A 64 18.68 -12.51 7.50
N GLU A 65 17.78 -12.31 8.44
CA GLU A 65 16.34 -12.52 8.23
C GLU A 65 15.73 -11.27 7.58
N VAL A 66 15.21 -11.42 6.36
CA VAL A 66 14.54 -10.35 5.63
C VAL A 66 13.03 -10.55 5.66
N LYS A 67 12.32 -9.65 6.36
CA LYS A 67 10.85 -9.64 6.41
C LYS A 67 10.29 -8.57 5.48
N LEU A 68 9.48 -8.99 4.52
CA LEU A 68 8.70 -8.08 3.70
C LEU A 68 7.49 -7.63 4.50
N LEU A 69 7.35 -6.32 4.69
CA LEU A 69 6.15 -5.71 5.22
C LEU A 69 5.34 -5.26 4.01
N LYS A 70 4.20 -5.92 3.77
CA LYS A 70 3.19 -5.38 2.86
C LYS A 70 2.63 -4.12 3.52
N GLY A 71 2.54 -3.02 2.77
CA GLY A 71 1.94 -1.79 3.29
C GLY A 71 0.52 -2.05 3.79
N ASN A 72 0.07 -1.26 4.76
CA ASN A 72 -1.33 -1.33 5.19
C ASN A 72 -2.24 -1.11 3.97
N ILE A 73 -3.09 -2.10 3.69
CA ILE A 73 -4.12 -1.99 2.66
C ILE A 73 -5.34 -1.35 3.31
N ALA A 74 -5.89 -0.32 2.69
CA ALA A 74 -7.12 0.31 3.10
C ALA A 74 -8.22 0.03 2.07
N VAL A 75 -9.42 -0.22 2.57
CA VAL A 75 -10.62 -0.41 1.76
C VAL A 75 -11.35 0.92 1.64
N VAL A 76 -11.67 1.32 0.41
CA VAL A 76 -12.37 2.55 0.07
C VAL A 76 -13.60 2.21 -0.76
N HIS A 77 -14.72 2.86 -0.46
CA HIS A 77 -15.96 2.76 -1.23
C HIS A 77 -16.16 4.02 -2.07
N ILE A 78 -16.50 3.83 -3.34
CA ILE A 78 -16.91 4.88 -4.26
C ILE A 78 -18.39 4.69 -4.55
N TYR A 79 -19.17 5.75 -4.38
CA TYR A 79 -20.61 5.79 -4.58
C TYR A 79 -20.98 6.76 -5.70
N ASP A 80 -22.19 6.59 -6.22
CA ASP A 80 -22.78 7.45 -7.26
C ASP A 80 -21.97 7.44 -8.56
N MET A 81 -21.54 6.24 -8.98
CA MET A 81 -21.06 6.02 -10.34
C MET A 81 -22.26 5.73 -11.25
N ASP A 82 -22.19 6.11 -12.51
CA ASP A 82 -23.21 5.81 -13.50
C ASP A 82 -23.24 4.32 -13.87
N ALA A 83 -24.37 3.84 -14.42
CA ALA A 83 -24.56 2.44 -14.78
C ALA A 83 -23.57 1.93 -15.85
N VAL A 84 -23.01 2.84 -16.64
CA VAL A 84 -22.12 2.54 -17.77
C VAL A 84 -20.65 2.69 -17.43
N THR A 85 -20.32 3.14 -16.21
CA THR A 85 -18.94 3.27 -15.75
C THR A 85 -18.20 1.95 -15.86
N THR A 86 -17.04 1.97 -16.52
CA THR A 86 -16.21 0.78 -16.68
C THR A 86 -15.12 0.70 -15.61
N LYS A 87 -14.50 -0.47 -15.45
CA LYS A 87 -13.40 -0.63 -14.48
C LYS A 87 -12.19 0.19 -14.91
N GLU A 88 -11.96 0.29 -16.21
CA GLU A 88 -10.86 1.01 -16.83
C GLU A 88 -10.92 2.51 -16.53
N GLU A 89 -12.11 3.11 -16.65
CA GLU A 89 -12.35 4.51 -16.28
C GLU A 89 -12.09 4.76 -14.79
N LEU A 90 -12.43 3.78 -13.95
CA LEU A 90 -12.19 3.87 -12.51
C LEU A 90 -10.70 3.80 -12.16
N VAL A 91 -9.93 2.93 -12.83
CA VAL A 91 -8.46 2.88 -12.68
C VAL A 91 -7.85 4.22 -13.10
N GLN A 92 -8.22 4.74 -14.27
CA GLN A 92 -7.72 6.02 -14.77
C GLN A 92 -8.04 7.17 -13.81
N ALA A 93 -9.25 7.24 -13.28
CA ALA A 93 -9.63 8.25 -12.29
C ALA A 93 -8.75 8.19 -11.04
N VAL A 94 -8.45 6.98 -10.55
CA VAL A 94 -7.60 6.79 -9.38
C VAL A 94 -6.13 7.13 -9.70
N GLU A 95 -5.64 6.77 -10.88
CA GLU A 95 -4.31 7.13 -11.35
C GLU A 95 -4.12 8.64 -11.40
N ILE A 96 -5.08 9.36 -12.00
CA ILE A 96 -5.06 10.83 -12.08
C ILE A 96 -5.03 11.46 -10.68
N GLN A 97 -5.82 10.93 -9.75
CA GLN A 97 -5.93 11.51 -8.42
C GLN A 97 -4.74 11.19 -7.51
N THR A 98 -4.12 10.03 -7.66
CA THR A 98 -3.12 9.52 -6.70
C THR A 98 -1.70 9.45 -7.26
N GLY A 99 -1.55 9.49 -8.58
CA GLY A 99 -0.30 9.27 -9.32
C GLY A 99 0.10 7.81 -9.47
N SER A 100 -0.74 6.85 -9.02
CA SER A 100 -0.45 5.41 -9.10
C SER A 100 -1.72 4.59 -9.36
N GLY A 101 -1.63 3.60 -10.25
CA GLY A 101 -2.75 2.73 -10.63
C GLY A 101 -2.83 1.41 -9.89
N SER A 102 -1.99 1.22 -8.86
CA SER A 102 -1.94 -0.02 -8.07
C SER A 102 -3.18 -0.16 -7.16
N VAL A 103 -4.30 -0.54 -7.75
CA VAL A 103 -5.60 -0.66 -7.07
C VAL A 103 -6.26 -1.98 -7.44
N VAL A 104 -6.77 -2.68 -6.44
CA VAL A 104 -7.61 -3.87 -6.64
C VAL A 104 -9.07 -3.44 -6.58
N ILE A 105 -9.77 -3.58 -7.71
CA ILE A 105 -11.19 -3.24 -7.84
C ILE A 105 -12.03 -4.50 -7.59
N ARG A 106 -12.81 -4.52 -6.52
CA ARG A 106 -13.82 -5.56 -6.28
C ARG A 106 -15.01 -5.40 -7.25
N PRO A 107 -15.86 -6.43 -7.41
CA PRO A 107 -17.04 -6.33 -8.26
C PRO A 107 -17.89 -5.10 -7.94
N MET A 108 -18.23 -4.33 -8.96
CA MET A 108 -19.12 -3.18 -8.84
C MET A 108 -20.53 -3.68 -8.53
N ARG A 109 -21.18 -3.02 -7.58
CA ARG A 109 -22.53 -3.37 -7.13
C ARG A 109 -23.53 -2.33 -7.62
N PRO A 110 -24.64 -2.74 -8.24
CA PRO A 110 -25.71 -1.82 -8.56
C PRO A 110 -26.35 -1.27 -7.28
N MET A 111 -26.83 -0.03 -7.36
CA MET A 111 -27.55 0.68 -6.33
C MET A 111 -28.91 1.13 -6.89
N ALA A 112 -29.76 1.75 -6.05
CA ALA A 112 -31.02 2.33 -6.49
C ALA A 112 -30.80 3.34 -7.63
N GLU A 113 -31.84 3.58 -8.45
CA GLU A 113 -31.85 4.60 -9.51
C GLU A 113 -30.74 4.47 -10.55
N SER A 114 -30.32 3.24 -10.87
CA SER A 114 -29.27 2.95 -11.88
C SER A 114 -27.88 3.48 -11.53
N TRP A 115 -27.64 3.83 -10.27
CA TRP A 115 -26.28 4.12 -9.79
C TRP A 115 -25.50 2.84 -9.50
N GLN A 116 -24.19 2.95 -9.45
CA GLN A 116 -23.28 1.87 -9.09
C GLN A 116 -22.34 2.31 -7.96
N ALA A 117 -21.87 1.32 -7.20
CA ALA A 117 -20.87 1.50 -6.17
C ALA A 117 -19.71 0.51 -6.36
N ALA A 118 -18.48 1.02 -6.28
CA ALA A 118 -17.26 0.21 -6.32
C ALA A 118 -16.64 0.11 -4.93
N THR A 119 -15.94 -1.00 -4.70
CA THR A 119 -15.07 -1.16 -3.54
C THR A 119 -13.65 -1.34 -4.04
N LEU A 120 -12.76 -0.47 -3.58
CA LEU A 120 -11.35 -0.43 -3.95
C LEU A 120 -10.50 -0.84 -2.76
N GLU A 121 -9.47 -1.63 -3.02
CA GLU A 121 -8.40 -1.92 -2.07
C GLU A 121 -7.11 -1.34 -2.60
N MET A 122 -6.47 -0.49 -1.80
CA MET A 122 -5.25 0.21 -2.19
C MET A 122 -4.38 0.50 -0.97
N ALA A 123 -3.13 0.91 -1.19
CA ALA A 123 -2.24 1.32 -0.11
C ALA A 123 -2.85 2.47 0.71
N GLU A 124 -2.68 2.44 2.03
CA GLU A 124 -3.28 3.41 2.96
C GLU A 124 -2.90 4.87 2.62
N ASN A 125 -1.69 5.10 2.11
CA ASN A 125 -1.24 6.41 1.68
C ASN A 125 -2.05 6.96 0.49
N LEU A 126 -2.36 6.10 -0.49
CA LEU A 126 -3.19 6.46 -1.65
C LEU A 126 -4.65 6.66 -1.21
N ALA A 127 -5.17 5.76 -0.38
CA ALA A 127 -6.52 5.87 0.17
C ALA A 127 -6.73 7.18 0.93
N LYS A 128 -5.74 7.62 1.74
CA LYS A 128 -5.80 8.91 2.45
C LYS A 128 -5.92 10.09 1.49
N LYS A 129 -5.22 10.09 0.36
CA LYS A 129 -5.31 11.17 -0.65
C LYS A 129 -6.72 11.28 -1.22
N ILE A 130 -7.31 10.16 -1.65
CA ILE A 130 -8.65 10.15 -2.26
C ILE A 130 -9.72 10.47 -1.21
N VAL A 131 -9.62 9.89 -0.01
CA VAL A 131 -10.58 10.15 1.07
C VAL A 131 -10.54 11.61 1.52
N LYS A 132 -9.36 12.25 1.52
CA LYS A 132 -9.22 13.68 1.81
C LYS A 132 -9.91 14.55 0.76
N ALA A 133 -9.89 14.13 -0.50
CA ALA A 133 -10.61 14.82 -1.58
C ALA A 133 -12.14 14.67 -1.45
N GLN A 134 -12.64 13.66 -0.72
CA GLN A 134 -14.05 13.28 -0.53
C GLN A 134 -14.84 12.92 -1.79
N LYS A 135 -14.42 13.40 -2.95
CA LYS A 135 -14.99 13.14 -4.25
C LYS A 135 -13.90 12.81 -5.25
N ILE A 136 -14.23 11.98 -6.20
CA ILE A 136 -13.40 11.63 -7.35
C ILE A 136 -14.22 11.78 -8.61
N ARG A 137 -13.62 12.30 -9.68
CA ARG A 137 -14.29 12.40 -10.97
C ARG A 137 -14.02 11.11 -11.75
N VAL A 138 -15.08 10.38 -12.09
CA VAL A 138 -15.00 9.18 -12.93
C VAL A 138 -15.81 9.48 -14.19
N GLY A 139 -15.15 9.51 -15.34
CA GLY A 139 -15.76 10.01 -16.57
C GLY A 139 -16.38 11.42 -16.40
N TRP A 140 -17.71 11.49 -16.49
CA TRP A 140 -18.49 12.73 -16.39
C TRP A 140 -19.13 12.95 -15.02
N THR A 141 -19.09 11.97 -14.13
CA THR A 141 -19.76 12.01 -12.83
C THR A 141 -18.78 12.36 -11.70
N SER A 142 -19.30 13.05 -10.67
CA SER A 142 -18.55 13.35 -9.45
C SER A 142 -19.00 12.38 -8.35
N CYS A 143 -18.19 11.34 -8.14
CA CYS A 143 -18.51 10.22 -7.27
C CYS A 143 -18.04 10.50 -5.84
N ARG A 144 -18.86 10.12 -4.85
CA ARG A 144 -18.51 10.26 -3.43
C ARG A 144 -17.59 9.14 -2.98
N VAL A 145 -16.57 9.49 -2.19
CA VAL A 145 -15.58 8.55 -1.68
C VAL A 145 -15.68 8.45 -0.16
N LYS A 146 -15.73 7.23 0.37
CA LYS A 146 -15.68 6.97 1.81
C LYS A 146 -14.69 5.87 2.14
N LYS A 147 -13.85 6.09 3.15
CA LYS A 147 -13.03 5.02 3.73
C LYS A 147 -13.95 4.05 4.47
N ARG A 148 -13.76 2.75 4.27
CA ARG A 148 -14.38 1.74 5.14
C ARG A 148 -13.73 1.85 6.52
N VAL A 149 -14.55 2.04 7.55
CA VAL A 149 -14.10 1.99 8.94
C VAL A 149 -14.19 0.53 9.37
N ASP A 150 -13.05 -0.10 9.65
CA ASP A 150 -13.03 -1.38 10.34
C ASP A 150 -13.37 -1.15 11.81
N ILE A 151 -14.59 -1.51 12.17
CA ILE A 151 -15.04 -1.50 13.57
C ILE A 151 -14.66 -2.86 14.15
N ASN A 152 -13.58 -2.90 14.93
CA ASN A 152 -13.22 -4.08 15.70
C ASN A 152 -14.26 -4.28 16.81
N ARG A 153 -15.25 -5.14 16.55
CA ARG A 153 -16.24 -5.51 17.57
C ARG A 153 -15.69 -6.62 18.44
N CYS A 154 -15.81 -6.44 19.76
CA CYS A 154 -15.51 -7.49 20.72
C CYS A 154 -16.59 -8.58 20.61
N PHE A 155 -16.19 -9.83 20.38
CA PHE A 155 -17.12 -10.97 20.34
C PHE A 155 -17.93 -11.15 21.62
N THR A 156 -17.43 -10.67 22.76
CA THR A 156 -18.13 -10.72 24.05
C THR A 156 -19.22 -9.65 24.18
N CYS A 157 -19.08 -8.51 23.51
CA CYS A 157 -20.02 -7.39 23.65
C CYS A 157 -21.09 -7.37 22.53
N ASP A 158 -20.79 -7.95 21.36
CA ASP A 158 -21.73 -7.99 20.22
C ASP A 158 -22.84 -9.05 20.39
N SER A 159 -22.69 -10.00 21.34
CA SER A 159 -23.65 -11.07 21.62
C SER A 159 -24.73 -10.73 22.66
N LEU A 160 -24.67 -9.57 23.30
CA LEU A 160 -25.61 -9.12 24.34
C LEU A 160 -26.82 -8.34 23.78
N ARG A 161 -27.23 -8.60 22.55
CA ARG A 161 -28.30 -7.84 21.87
C ARG A 161 -29.58 -8.64 21.64
#